data_AF-A0A975F1G7-F1
#
_entry.id   AF-A0A975F1G7-F1
#
_cell.length_a   1.000
_cell.length_b   1.000
_cell.length_c   1.000
_cell.angle_alpha   90.00
_cell.angle_beta   90.00
_cell.angle_gamma   90.00
#
_symmetry.space_group_name_H-M   'P 1'
#
loop_
_entity.id
_entity.type
_entity.pdbx_description
1 polymer ?
#
loop_
_entity_poly.entity_id
_entity_poly.type
_entity_poly.pdbx_seq_one_letter_code
_entity_poly.pdbx_strand_id
1 'polypeptide(L)'
;MLKRRLCLVLFFLTFRIALLAGQDLPSGYAKIRLGMSVEEVKKLLRENPAFGYHGDRDVSLLPGENRVLIETDAFAGHVDSFLDRCWFQFYEDKLYIIIINLNRAKIDHYSVFTALCKKYGDPSNLNPERSLWENDKISMSLERPLSLKYVDKAVFEKLSGKSRIEQTVPELTQEWFLDSL
;
A
#
# COMPACT_ATOMS: atom_id res chain seq x y z
N MET A 1 26.73 51.83 -11.25
CA MET A 1 26.23 50.99 -10.13
C MET A 1 24.93 50.26 -10.49
N LEU A 2 24.87 49.50 -11.61
CA LEU A 2 23.63 48.82 -12.04
C LEU A 2 23.80 47.34 -12.45
N LYS A 3 25.01 46.78 -12.35
CA LYS A 3 25.28 45.37 -12.75
C LYS A 3 25.32 44.38 -11.57
N ARG A 4 25.28 44.86 -10.33
CA ARG A 4 25.47 44.02 -9.12
C ARG A 4 24.19 43.59 -8.41
N ARG A 5 23.02 44.09 -8.82
CA ARG A 5 21.73 43.78 -8.18
C ARG A 5 20.85 42.79 -8.97
N LEU A 6 21.22 42.43 -10.20
CA LEU A 6 20.41 41.57 -11.06
C LEU A 6 20.66 40.05 -10.87
N CYS A 7 21.83 39.64 -10.36
CA CYS A 7 22.12 38.22 -10.12
C CYS A 7 21.47 37.64 -8.84
N LEU A 8 21.06 38.48 -7.89
CA LEU A 8 20.52 38.01 -6.60
C LEU A 8 19.04 37.62 -6.67
N VAL A 9 18.29 38.10 -7.69
CA VAL A 9 16.88 37.74 -7.86
C VAL A 9 16.70 36.43 -8.64
N LEU A 10 17.65 36.08 -9.53
CA LEU A 10 17.58 34.84 -10.30
C LEU A 10 17.94 33.57 -9.50
N PHE A 11 18.69 33.71 -8.41
CA PHE A 11 19.07 32.57 -7.56
C PHE A 11 17.93 32.14 -6.60
N PHE A 12 17.04 33.07 -6.24
CA PHE A 12 15.86 32.75 -5.41
C PHE A 12 14.71 32.14 -6.20
N LEU A 13 14.64 32.34 -7.53
CA LEU A 13 13.58 31.77 -8.35
C LEU A 13 13.85 30.30 -8.73
N THR A 14 15.13 29.90 -8.84
CA THR A 14 15.50 28.52 -9.19
C THR A 14 15.49 27.57 -7.97
N PHE A 15 15.69 28.09 -6.75
CA PHE A 15 15.62 27.27 -5.53
C PHE A 15 14.18 26.93 -5.07
N ARG A 16 13.16 27.63 -5.58
CA ARG A 16 11.74 27.38 -5.21
C ARG A 16 11.08 26.25 -6.01
N ILE A 17 11.66 25.83 -7.13
CA ILE A 17 11.03 24.83 -8.02
C ILE A 17 11.32 23.39 -7.56
N ALA A 18 12.37 23.16 -6.76
CA ALA A 18 12.72 21.84 -6.27
C ALA A 18 11.80 21.31 -5.14
N LEU A 19 10.96 22.16 -4.54
CA LEU A 19 10.13 21.79 -3.38
C LEU A 19 8.73 21.27 -3.74
N LEU A 20 8.39 21.21 -5.03
CA LEU A 20 7.09 20.71 -5.53
C LEU A 20 7.21 19.43 -6.36
N ALA A 21 8.35 18.74 -6.30
CA ALA A 21 8.40 17.36 -6.73
C ALA A 21 7.68 16.52 -5.65
N GLY A 22 6.35 16.43 -5.74
CA GLY A 22 5.60 15.43 -4.98
C GLY A 22 6.27 14.07 -5.21
N GLN A 23 6.55 13.34 -4.14
CA GLN A 23 7.14 12.01 -4.26
C GLN A 23 6.24 11.18 -5.18
N ASP A 24 6.80 10.68 -6.29
CA ASP A 24 6.10 9.79 -7.22
C ASP A 24 5.96 8.42 -6.54
N LEU A 25 4.96 8.34 -5.66
CA LEU A 25 4.69 7.17 -4.87
C LEU A 25 3.97 6.13 -5.72
N PRO A 26 4.38 4.85 -5.61
CA PRO A 26 3.75 3.77 -6.33
C PRO A 26 2.28 3.62 -5.91
N SER A 27 1.38 3.57 -6.89
CA SER A 27 -0.04 3.25 -6.66
C SER A 27 -0.29 1.76 -6.49
N GLY A 28 0.70 0.95 -6.13
CA GLY A 28 0.53 -0.49 -5.87
C GLY A 28 1.83 -1.29 -5.95
N TYR A 29 1.70 -2.61 -6.07
CA TYR A 29 2.79 -3.57 -6.04
C TYR A 29 2.91 -4.37 -7.36
N ALA A 30 4.15 -4.65 -7.80
CA ALA A 30 4.43 -5.33 -9.06
C ALA A 30 3.71 -4.68 -10.27
N LYS A 31 2.74 -5.36 -10.89
CA LYS A 31 1.88 -4.80 -11.96
C LYS A 31 0.49 -4.37 -11.47
N ILE A 32 0.11 -4.73 -10.24
CA ILE A 32 -1.21 -4.44 -9.67
C ILE A 32 -1.21 -3.00 -9.15
N ARG A 33 -2.25 -2.25 -9.46
CA ARG A 33 -2.39 -0.82 -9.12
C ARG A 33 -3.78 -0.55 -8.56
N LEU A 34 -3.86 0.38 -7.62
CA LEU A 34 -5.11 0.97 -7.13
C LEU A 34 -5.96 1.47 -8.32
N GLY A 35 -7.27 1.32 -8.22
CA GLY A 35 -8.25 1.65 -9.26
C GLY A 35 -8.48 0.56 -10.31
N MET A 36 -7.71 -0.53 -10.32
CA MET A 36 -7.98 -1.70 -11.17
C MET A 36 -9.26 -2.43 -10.75
N SER A 37 -9.95 -3.03 -11.72
CA SER A 37 -11.11 -3.90 -11.50
C SER A 37 -10.73 -5.26 -10.94
N VAL A 38 -11.72 -5.98 -10.39
CA VAL A 38 -11.54 -7.35 -9.89
C VAL A 38 -10.94 -8.25 -10.98
N GLU A 39 -11.49 -8.20 -12.20
CA GLU A 39 -11.05 -9.06 -13.30
C GLU A 39 -9.63 -8.73 -13.81
N GLU A 40 -9.26 -7.45 -13.84
CA GLU A 40 -7.88 -7.04 -14.16
C GLU A 40 -6.89 -7.59 -13.13
N VAL A 41 -7.21 -7.49 -11.84
CA VAL A 41 -6.36 -8.00 -10.76
C VAL A 41 -6.25 -9.52 -10.81
N LYS A 42 -7.37 -10.23 -10.99
CA LYS A 42 -7.38 -11.70 -11.17
C LYS A 42 -6.45 -12.13 -12.29
N LYS A 43 -6.51 -11.44 -13.45
CA LYS A 43 -5.63 -11.75 -14.59
C LYS A 43 -4.16 -11.59 -14.21
N LEU A 44 -3.80 -10.47 -13.60
CA LEU A 44 -2.41 -10.18 -13.20
C LEU A 44 -1.90 -11.14 -12.12
N LEU A 45 -2.77 -11.58 -11.20
CA LEU A 45 -2.45 -12.58 -10.19
C LEU A 45 -2.18 -13.95 -10.81
N ARG A 46 -2.98 -14.38 -11.80
CA ARG A 46 -2.72 -15.63 -12.54
C ARG A 46 -1.40 -15.60 -13.32
N GLU A 47 -1.04 -14.43 -13.86
CA GLU A 47 0.22 -14.23 -14.58
C GLU A 47 1.45 -14.22 -13.67
N ASN A 48 1.28 -14.11 -12.34
CA ASN A 48 2.38 -14.05 -11.39
C ASN A 48 2.25 -15.12 -10.28
N PRO A 49 2.88 -16.29 -10.46
CA PRO A 49 2.83 -17.39 -9.50
C PRO A 49 3.31 -17.03 -8.10
N ALA A 50 4.13 -15.99 -7.93
CA ALA A 50 4.67 -15.57 -6.63
C ALA A 50 3.60 -15.22 -5.60
N PHE A 51 2.37 -14.89 -6.03
CA PHE A 51 1.25 -14.60 -5.14
C PHE A 51 0.56 -15.85 -4.59
N GLY A 52 0.72 -17.02 -5.20
CA GLY A 52 -0.05 -18.22 -4.82
C GLY A 52 -1.56 -18.04 -5.00
N TYR A 53 -1.98 -17.46 -6.12
CA TYR A 53 -3.39 -17.24 -6.44
C TYR A 53 -4.01 -18.47 -7.12
N HIS A 54 -5.14 -18.96 -6.61
CA HIS A 54 -5.81 -20.20 -7.04
C HIS A 54 -7.09 -19.97 -7.85
N GLY A 55 -7.37 -18.73 -8.25
CA GLY A 55 -8.58 -18.39 -9.01
C GLY A 55 -9.75 -17.97 -8.11
N ASP A 56 -10.97 -18.31 -8.50
CA ASP A 56 -12.17 -17.77 -7.85
C ASP A 56 -12.36 -18.24 -6.39
N ARG A 57 -11.67 -19.30 -5.97
CA ARG A 57 -11.65 -19.77 -4.57
C ARG A 57 -11.08 -18.73 -3.60
N ASP A 58 -10.18 -17.90 -4.09
CA ASP A 58 -9.47 -16.87 -3.33
C ASP A 58 -10.29 -15.56 -3.26
N VAL A 59 -11.49 -15.54 -3.84
CA VAL A 59 -12.36 -14.35 -3.93
C VAL A 59 -13.53 -14.48 -2.97
N SER A 60 -13.73 -13.47 -2.14
CA SER A 60 -14.82 -13.39 -1.17
C SER A 60 -15.63 -12.11 -1.33
N LEU A 61 -16.93 -12.18 -1.08
CA LEU A 61 -17.79 -11.01 -0.94
C LEU A 61 -17.76 -10.56 0.53
N LEU A 62 -17.45 -9.30 0.78
CA LEU A 62 -17.46 -8.75 2.14
C LEU A 62 -18.84 -8.17 2.48
N PRO A 63 -19.25 -8.15 3.76
CA PRO A 63 -20.47 -7.47 4.19
C PRO A 63 -20.48 -5.99 3.79
N GLY A 64 -21.66 -5.48 3.44
CA GLY A 64 -21.84 -4.12 2.90
C GLY A 64 -21.96 -4.10 1.38
N GLU A 65 -22.39 -2.96 0.82
CA GLU A 65 -22.66 -2.87 -0.62
C GLU A 65 -21.36 -2.90 -1.45
N ASN A 66 -21.32 -3.82 -2.41
CA ASN A 66 -20.31 -3.92 -3.49
C ASN A 66 -18.85 -4.00 -3.02
N ARG A 67 -18.59 -4.81 -1.99
CA ARG A 67 -17.23 -5.07 -1.50
C ARG A 67 -16.75 -6.47 -1.86
N VAL A 68 -15.56 -6.55 -2.42
CA VAL A 68 -14.89 -7.81 -2.79
C VAL A 68 -13.51 -7.84 -2.12
N LEU A 69 -13.10 -9.02 -1.69
CA LEU A 69 -11.76 -9.30 -1.21
C LEU A 69 -11.16 -10.42 -2.07
N ILE A 70 -9.92 -10.23 -2.51
CA ILE A 70 -9.09 -11.33 -3.00
C ILE A 70 -7.99 -11.59 -1.96
N GLU A 71 -7.88 -12.82 -1.50
CA GLU A 71 -6.83 -13.29 -0.59
C GLU A 71 -5.95 -14.31 -1.32
N THR A 72 -4.65 -14.03 -1.45
CA THR A 72 -3.70 -14.97 -2.04
C THR A 72 -2.81 -15.54 -0.96
N ASP A 73 -2.38 -16.80 -1.08
CA ASP A 73 -1.56 -17.46 -0.06
C ASP A 73 -0.41 -18.25 -0.70
N ALA A 74 0.72 -17.56 -0.90
CA ALA A 74 1.94 -18.15 -1.44
C ALA A 74 2.54 -19.21 -0.50
N PHE A 75 2.39 -19.03 0.81
CA PHE A 75 2.92 -19.96 1.82
C PHE A 75 2.16 -21.28 1.81
N ALA A 76 0.82 -21.23 1.90
CA ALA A 76 -0.03 -22.42 1.84
C ALA A 76 -0.01 -23.09 0.45
N GLY A 77 0.21 -22.31 -0.61
CA GLY A 77 0.44 -22.82 -1.96
C GLY A 77 1.82 -23.47 -2.17
N HIS A 78 2.67 -23.52 -1.14
CA HIS A 78 4.05 -24.03 -1.21
C HIS A 78 4.89 -23.38 -2.31
N VAL A 79 4.63 -22.09 -2.59
CA VAL A 79 5.37 -21.31 -3.57
C VAL A 79 6.63 -20.75 -2.92
N ASP A 80 7.79 -20.96 -3.53
CA ASP A 80 9.02 -20.32 -3.10
C ASP A 80 9.00 -18.82 -3.45
N SER A 81 8.45 -18.01 -2.56
CA SER A 81 8.18 -16.58 -2.78
C SER A 81 8.67 -15.72 -1.63
N PHE A 82 8.97 -14.45 -1.93
CA PHE A 82 9.13 -13.40 -0.91
C PHE A 82 7.79 -12.93 -0.33
N LEU A 83 6.68 -13.39 -0.90
CA LEU A 83 5.33 -13.07 -0.46
C LEU A 83 4.82 -14.17 0.47
N ASP A 84 4.09 -13.76 1.49
CA ASP A 84 3.18 -14.63 2.25
C ASP A 84 1.74 -14.34 1.77
N ARG A 85 0.79 -14.31 2.69
CA ARG A 85 -0.61 -13.99 2.42
C ARG A 85 -0.78 -12.54 2.01
N CYS A 86 -1.47 -12.26 0.90
CA CYS A 86 -1.74 -10.90 0.44
C CYS A 86 -3.24 -10.65 0.32
N TRP A 87 -3.66 -9.39 0.45
CA TRP A 87 -5.06 -8.98 0.36
C TRP A 87 -5.25 -7.83 -0.60
N PHE A 88 -6.33 -7.92 -1.39
CA PHE A 88 -6.74 -6.91 -2.36
C PHE A 88 -8.22 -6.60 -2.11
N GLN A 89 -8.53 -5.40 -1.61
CA GLN A 89 -9.90 -5.00 -1.28
C GLN A 89 -10.46 -4.06 -2.33
N PHE A 90 -11.68 -4.35 -2.76
CA PHE A 90 -12.38 -3.65 -3.81
C PHE A 90 -13.67 -3.04 -3.26
N TYR A 91 -14.00 -1.86 -3.79
CA TYR A 91 -15.28 -1.20 -3.56
C TYR A 91 -15.77 -0.67 -4.91
N GLU A 92 -17.03 -0.96 -5.26
CA GLU A 92 -17.61 -0.58 -6.56
C GLU A 92 -16.73 -1.03 -7.76
N ASP A 93 -16.20 -2.27 -7.69
CA ASP A 93 -15.26 -2.84 -8.70
C ASP A 93 -13.95 -2.04 -8.87
N LYS A 94 -13.49 -1.38 -7.81
CA LYS A 94 -12.21 -0.65 -7.80
C LYS A 94 -11.36 -1.04 -6.61
N LEU A 95 -10.14 -1.50 -6.91
CA LEU A 95 -9.12 -1.82 -5.92
C LEU A 95 -8.73 -0.55 -5.15
N TYR A 96 -8.95 -0.52 -3.84
CA TYR A 96 -8.65 0.65 -3.01
C TYR A 96 -7.70 0.37 -1.85
N ILE A 97 -7.51 -0.90 -1.47
CA ILE A 97 -6.46 -1.31 -0.54
C ILE A 97 -5.71 -2.51 -1.11
N ILE A 98 -4.38 -2.46 -1.02
CA ILE A 98 -3.47 -3.58 -1.28
C ILE A 98 -2.65 -3.80 -0.02
N ILE A 99 -2.60 -5.03 0.49
CA ILE A 99 -1.70 -5.41 1.60
C ILE A 99 -0.85 -6.58 1.12
N ILE A 100 0.46 -6.38 1.12
CA ILE A 100 1.47 -7.35 0.73
C ILE A 100 2.24 -7.77 1.98
N ASN A 101 1.98 -8.96 2.51
CA ASN A 101 2.84 -9.51 3.56
C ASN A 101 4.06 -10.15 2.93
N LEU A 102 5.23 -9.86 3.49
CA LEU A 102 6.48 -10.45 3.03
C LEU A 102 6.93 -11.57 3.96
N ASN A 103 7.52 -12.60 3.35
CA ASN A 103 8.06 -13.75 4.04
C ASN A 103 9.24 -13.35 4.93
N ARG A 104 8.99 -13.31 6.24
CA ARG A 104 9.97 -12.89 7.27
C ARG A 104 11.14 -13.86 7.43
N ALA A 105 11.06 -15.08 6.90
CA ALA A 105 12.19 -16.00 6.87
C ALA A 105 13.18 -15.66 5.74
N LYS A 106 12.74 -14.87 4.74
CA LYS A 106 13.54 -14.51 3.55
C LYS A 106 14.01 -13.06 3.56
N ILE A 107 13.25 -12.16 4.18
CA ILE A 107 13.57 -10.73 4.21
C ILE A 107 13.14 -10.10 5.53
N ASP A 108 13.93 -9.18 6.05
CA ASP A 108 13.66 -8.47 7.30
C ASP A 108 13.13 -7.05 7.05
N HIS A 109 12.52 -6.48 8.09
CA HIS A 109 11.93 -5.15 8.05
C HIS A 109 12.94 -4.04 7.75
N TYR A 110 14.15 -4.12 8.30
CA TYR A 110 15.15 -3.08 8.11
C TYR A 110 15.59 -3.03 6.64
N SER A 111 15.84 -4.19 6.03
CA SER A 111 16.16 -4.30 4.60
C SER A 111 15.08 -3.66 3.71
N VAL A 112 13.80 -3.93 3.96
CA VAL A 112 12.69 -3.32 3.20
C VAL A 112 12.60 -1.83 3.45
N PHE A 113 12.67 -1.39 4.71
CA PHE A 113 12.65 0.02 5.09
C PHE A 113 13.76 0.80 4.39
N THR A 114 15.00 0.34 4.47
CA THR A 114 16.14 0.98 3.81
C THR A 114 15.97 1.04 2.29
N ALA A 115 15.42 -0.01 1.67
CA ALA A 115 15.14 -0.01 0.24
C ALA A 115 14.06 1.03 -0.15
N LEU A 116 13.01 1.18 0.68
CA LEU A 116 11.97 2.19 0.48
C LEU A 116 12.52 3.60 0.67
N CYS A 117 13.29 3.86 1.74
CA CYS A 117 13.95 5.15 1.95
C CYS A 117 14.87 5.53 0.79
N LYS A 118 15.66 4.58 0.29
CA LYS A 118 16.53 4.81 -0.87
C LYS A 118 15.74 5.18 -2.13
N LYS A 119 14.53 4.63 -2.30
CA LYS A 119 13.73 4.80 -3.51
C LYS A 119 12.82 6.03 -3.47
N TYR A 120 12.22 6.30 -2.32
CA TYR A 120 11.19 7.33 -2.18
C TYR A 120 11.62 8.47 -1.24
N GLY A 121 12.75 8.37 -0.55
CA GLY A 121 13.14 9.31 0.49
C GLY A 121 12.58 8.92 1.86
N ASP A 122 12.80 9.76 2.86
CA ASP A 122 12.33 9.49 4.22
C ASP A 122 10.78 9.48 4.30
N PRO A 123 10.20 8.65 5.19
CA PRO A 123 8.75 8.63 5.40
C PRO A 123 8.26 9.97 5.98
N SER A 124 7.04 10.38 5.63
CA SER A 124 6.37 11.56 6.19
C SER A 124 5.97 11.36 7.66
N ASN A 125 5.73 10.12 8.08
CA ASN A 125 5.48 9.77 9.48
C ASN A 125 6.14 8.43 9.82
N LEU A 126 6.79 8.38 10.98
CA LEU A 126 7.43 7.18 11.49
C LEU A 126 7.06 6.99 12.96
N ASN A 127 6.56 5.80 13.28
CA ASN A 127 6.31 5.38 14.66
C ASN A 127 6.71 3.90 14.82
N PRO A 128 6.65 3.35 16.05
CA PRO A 128 7.05 1.96 16.28
C PRO A 128 6.27 0.94 15.43
N GLU A 129 5.02 1.21 15.07
CA GLU A 129 4.16 0.27 14.33
C GLU A 129 4.30 0.39 12.81
N ARG A 130 4.63 1.58 12.29
CA ARG A 130 4.71 1.82 10.84
C ARG A 130 5.59 2.98 10.40
N SER A 131 6.07 2.89 9.16
CA SER A 131 6.66 3.97 8.36
C SER A 131 5.71 4.34 7.22
N LEU A 132 5.35 5.61 7.07
CA LEU A 132 4.35 6.10 6.12
C LEU A 132 4.97 7.03 5.08
N TRP A 133 4.68 6.78 3.81
CA TRP A 133 4.88 7.70 2.70
C TRP A 133 3.52 8.04 2.10
N GLU A 134 3.23 9.30 1.87
CA GLU A 134 1.96 9.70 1.29
C GLU A 134 2.07 10.90 0.35
N ASN A 135 1.10 10.99 -0.56
CA ASN A 135 0.83 12.18 -1.35
C ASN A 135 -0.68 12.48 -1.32
N ASP A 136 -1.15 13.34 -2.22
CA ASP A 136 -2.56 13.75 -2.27
C ASP A 136 -3.52 12.60 -2.58
N LYS A 137 -3.06 11.54 -3.24
CA LYS A 137 -3.90 10.45 -3.75
C LYS A 137 -3.72 9.14 -2.99
N ILE A 138 -2.49 8.84 -2.58
CA ILE A 138 -2.10 7.50 -2.14
C ILE A 138 -1.36 7.61 -0.80
N SER A 139 -1.64 6.64 0.06
CA SER A 139 -0.86 6.33 1.26
C SER A 139 -0.19 4.97 1.08
N MET A 140 1.12 4.90 1.30
CA MET A 140 1.92 3.68 1.31
C MET A 140 2.60 3.53 2.67
N SER A 141 2.34 2.45 3.39
CA SER A 141 2.96 2.18 4.68
C SER A 141 3.72 0.86 4.70
N LEU A 142 4.89 0.87 5.34
CA LEU A 142 5.57 -0.34 5.82
C LEU A 142 5.17 -0.53 7.28
N GLU A 143 4.44 -1.61 7.57
CA GLU A 143 3.84 -1.91 8.88
C GLU A 143 4.51 -3.15 9.49
N ARG A 144 4.57 -3.18 10.82
CA ARG A 144 5.00 -4.36 11.57
C ARG A 144 3.92 -5.44 11.53
N PRO A 145 4.29 -6.73 11.48
CA PRO A 145 5.65 -7.23 11.56
C PRO A 145 6.44 -7.13 10.25
N LEU A 146 5.81 -7.28 9.08
CA LEU A 146 6.45 -7.02 7.78
C LEU A 146 5.43 -6.97 6.62
N SER A 147 4.70 -5.87 6.52
CA SER A 147 3.62 -5.70 5.55
C SER A 147 3.75 -4.38 4.81
N LEU A 148 3.62 -4.41 3.48
CA LEU A 148 3.55 -3.20 2.66
C LEU A 148 2.10 -2.95 2.25
N LYS A 149 1.53 -1.84 2.70
CA LYS A 149 0.14 -1.47 2.48
C LYS A 149 0.05 -0.26 1.56
N TYR A 150 -0.91 -0.27 0.65
CA TYR A 150 -1.24 0.83 -0.25
C TYR A 150 -2.73 1.14 -0.13
N VAL A 151 -3.06 2.43 -0.06
CA VAL A 151 -4.44 2.89 0.15
C VAL A 151 -4.75 4.04 -0.81
N ASP A 152 -5.85 3.94 -1.53
CA ASP A 152 -6.48 5.09 -2.22
C ASP A 152 -7.17 5.96 -1.17
N LYS A 153 -6.64 7.17 -0.95
CA LYS A 153 -7.09 8.05 0.13
C LYS A 153 -8.54 8.50 -0.06
N ALA A 154 -8.94 8.80 -1.30
CA ALA A 154 -10.29 9.30 -1.59
C ALA A 154 -11.35 8.22 -1.35
N VAL A 155 -11.09 6.99 -1.78
CA VAL A 155 -12.00 5.86 -1.53
C VAL A 155 -12.02 5.50 -0.04
N PHE A 156 -10.86 5.48 0.60
CA PHE A 156 -10.76 5.17 2.03
C PHE A 156 -11.55 6.19 2.87
N GLU A 157 -11.39 7.49 2.63
CA GLU A 157 -12.15 8.54 3.32
C GLU A 157 -13.67 8.44 3.06
N LYS A 158 -14.09 8.13 1.82
CA LYS A 158 -15.50 7.88 1.47
C LYS A 158 -16.10 6.74 2.30
N LEU A 159 -15.32 5.72 2.63
CA LEU A 159 -15.75 4.55 3.40
C LEU A 159 -15.63 4.79 4.92
N SER A 160 -14.54 5.37 5.39
CA SER A 160 -14.34 5.75 6.81
C SER A 160 -15.32 6.82 7.28
N GLY A 161 -15.74 7.73 6.41
CA GLY A 161 -16.80 8.71 6.71
C GLY A 161 -18.19 8.08 6.84
N LYS A 162 -18.40 6.87 6.30
CA LYS A 162 -19.66 6.10 6.37
C LYS A 162 -19.67 5.08 7.51
N SER A 163 -18.51 4.59 7.93
CA SER A 163 -18.33 3.66 9.05
C SER A 163 -17.40 4.29 10.09
N ARG A 164 -17.95 4.74 11.22
CA ARG A 164 -17.14 4.86 12.45
C ARG A 164 -16.61 3.46 12.75
N ILE A 165 -15.30 3.27 12.59
CA ILE A 165 -14.53 2.06 12.87
C ILE A 165 -14.66 1.02 11.74
N GLU A 166 -13.82 1.14 10.71
CA GLU A 166 -13.45 0.01 9.86
C GLU A 166 -12.02 -0.38 10.17
N GLN A 167 -11.88 -1.26 11.15
CA GLN A 167 -10.69 -2.08 11.32
C GLN A 167 -10.57 -3.03 10.12
N THR A 168 -9.35 -3.25 9.63
CA THR A 168 -9.12 -4.25 8.59
C THR A 168 -9.43 -5.65 9.12
N VAL A 169 -9.77 -6.62 8.26
CA VAL A 169 -10.12 -8.00 8.66
C VAL A 169 -9.08 -8.65 9.61
N PRO A 170 -7.75 -8.44 9.43
CA PRO A 170 -6.76 -8.88 10.42
C PRO A 170 -6.87 -8.18 11.78
N GLU A 171 -7.16 -6.88 11.80
CA GLU A 171 -7.33 -6.09 13.02
C GLU A 171 -8.57 -6.54 13.81
N LEU A 172 -9.68 -6.84 13.13
CA LEU A 172 -10.90 -7.41 13.74
C LEU A 172 -10.62 -8.78 14.38
N THR A 173 -9.88 -9.64 13.66
CA THR A 173 -9.54 -10.98 14.15
C THR A 173 -8.61 -10.93 15.36
N GLN A 174 -7.66 -9.99 15.36
CA GLN A 174 -6.74 -9.77 16.47
C GLN A 174 -7.44 -9.19 17.69
N GLU A 175 -8.31 -8.19 17.52
CA GLU A 175 -9.09 -7.63 18.62
C GLU A 175 -9.99 -8.68 19.26
N TRP A 176 -10.72 -9.48 18.47
CA TRP A 176 -11.55 -10.56 18.99
C TRP A 176 -10.76 -11.65 19.71
N PHE A 177 -9.53 -11.94 19.25
CA PHE A 177 -8.65 -12.86 19.97
C PHE A 177 -8.19 -12.26 21.30
N LEU A 178 -7.79 -10.98 21.32
CA LEU A 178 -7.34 -10.29 22.54
C LEU A 178 -8.47 -10.16 23.57
N ASP A 179 -9.70 -9.92 23.12
CA ASP A 179 -10.90 -9.88 23.97
C ASP A 179 -11.26 -11.26 24.55
N SER A 180 -10.73 -12.35 23.98
CA SER A 180 -10.98 -13.72 24.44
C SER A 180 -9.96 -14.26 25.45
N LEU A 181 -8.89 -13.51 25.74
CA LEU A 181 -7.88 -13.83 26.77
C LEU A 181 -8.32 -13.38 28.16
#